data_AF-A0A8J7TV79-F1
#
_entry.id   AF-A0A8J7TV79-F1
#
_cell.length_a   1.000
_cell.length_b   1.000
_cell.length_c   1.000
_cell.angle_alpha   90.00
_cell.angle_beta   90.00
_cell.angle_gamma   90.00
#
_symmetry.space_group_name_H-M   'P 1'
#
loop_
_entity.id
_entity.type
_entity.pdbx_description
1 polymer ?
#
loop_
_entity_poly.entity_id
_entity_poly.type
_entity_poly.pdbx_seq_one_letter_code
_entity_poly.pdbx_strand_id
1 'polypeptide(L)'
;MKIGVLSDTHGQVDRTTAAIHLLRERGVELILHCGDIDSPATVRLFTDVPTHFVFGNWDLRSSLEACQQVCQKMKGRRQTLPAGPALLTTKAQRSHKETQRRR
;
A
#
# COMPACT_ATOMS: atom_id res chain seq x y z
N MET A 1 9.80 20.19 -3.50
CA MET A 1 8.85 19.07 -3.32
C MET A 1 9.55 17.76 -3.60
N LYS A 2 9.66 16.87 -2.60
CA LYS A 2 10.25 15.53 -2.75
C LYS A 2 9.19 14.46 -2.49
N ILE A 3 9.15 13.46 -3.38
CA ILE A 3 8.24 12.31 -3.29
C ILE A 3 9.09 11.06 -3.08
N GLY A 4 8.73 10.26 -2.07
CA GLY A 4 9.33 8.95 -1.83
C GLY A 4 8.52 7.87 -2.52
N VAL A 5 9.19 6.84 -3.02
CA VAL A 5 8.55 5.65 -3.62
C VAL A 5 9.02 4.42 -2.87
N LEU A 6 8.07 3.57 -2.46
CA LEU A 6 8.30 2.24 -1.89
C LEU A 6 7.50 1.19 -2.66
N SER A 7 7.92 -0.06 -2.57
CA SER A 7 7.23 -1.22 -3.13
C SER A 7 7.68 -2.48 -2.38
N ASP A 8 6.93 -3.57 -2.52
CA ASP A 8 7.34 -4.93 -2.13
C ASP A 8 7.82 -5.03 -0.68
N THR A 9 7.09 -4.40 0.25
CA THR A 9 7.46 -4.40 1.67
C THR A 9 7.17 -5.74 2.34
N HIS A 10 6.23 -6.54 1.83
CA HIS A 10 5.94 -7.92 2.25
C HIS A 10 5.95 -8.12 3.77
N GLY A 11 5.25 -7.27 4.51
CA GLY A 11 5.12 -7.40 5.96
C GLY A 11 6.39 -7.06 6.77
N GLN A 12 7.48 -6.62 6.15
CA GLN A 12 8.74 -6.36 6.83
C GLN A 12 8.72 -5.01 7.58
N VAL A 13 8.14 -5.02 8.78
CA VAL A 13 7.94 -3.85 9.64
C VAL A 13 9.22 -3.07 9.89
N ASP A 14 10.31 -3.74 10.29
CA ASP A 14 11.56 -3.06 10.65
C ASP A 14 12.22 -2.38 9.44
N ARG A 15 12.29 -3.10 8.31
CA ARG A 15 12.82 -2.56 7.05
C ARG A 15 11.99 -1.37 6.56
N THR A 16 10.66 -1.49 6.63
CA THR A 16 9.75 -0.44 6.19
C THR A 16 9.87 0.80 7.09
N THR A 17 9.97 0.60 8.40
CA THR A 17 10.20 1.68 9.38
C THR A 17 11.48 2.44 9.06
N ALA A 18 12.60 1.73 8.87
CA ALA A 18 13.87 2.33 8.52
C ALA A 18 13.79 3.13 7.20
N ALA A 19 13.11 2.59 6.18
CA ALA A 19 12.92 3.28 4.90
C ALA A 19 12.09 4.56 5.04
N ILE A 20 10.99 4.53 5.82
CA ILE A 20 10.17 5.71 6.09
C ILE A 20 10.99 6.79 6.81
N HIS A 21 11.76 6.41 7.85
CA HIS A 21 12.65 7.36 8.55
C HIS A 21 13.65 8.01 7.60
N LEU A 22 14.31 7.21 6.76
CA LEU A 22 15.29 7.68 5.80
C LEU A 22 14.71 8.70 4.78
N LEU A 23 13.47 8.47 4.34
CA LEU A 23 12.76 9.37 3.44
C LEU A 23 12.37 10.66 4.15
N ARG A 24 11.90 10.57 5.39
CA ARG A 24 11.57 11.74 6.21
C ARG A 24 12.78 12.63 6.46
N GLU A 25 13.93 12.05 6.81
CA GLU A 25 15.19 12.79 6.97
C GLU A 25 15.62 13.50 5.69
N ARG A 26 15.28 12.94 4.52
CA ARG A 26 15.54 13.56 3.21
C ARG A 26 14.56 14.68 2.86
N GLY A 27 13.57 14.96 3.70
CA GLY A 27 12.54 15.98 3.46
C GLY A 27 11.49 15.54 2.44
N VAL A 28 11.15 14.24 2.40
CA VAL A 28 10.02 13.74 1.62
C VAL A 28 8.70 14.18 2.24
N GLU A 29 7.83 14.73 1.40
CA GLU A 29 6.54 15.30 1.81
C GLU A 29 5.35 14.39 1.46
N LEU A 30 5.57 13.43 0.55
CA LEU A 30 4.58 12.47 0.07
C LEU A 30 5.25 11.13 -0.26
N ILE A 31 4.61 10.02 0.09
CA ILE A 31 5.05 8.67 -0.28
C ILE A 31 4.04 8.02 -1.24
N LEU A 32 4.55 7.29 -2.23
CA LEU A 32 3.78 6.38 -3.07
C LEU A 32 4.25 4.95 -2.77
N HIS A 33 3.34 4.07 -2.38
CA HIS A 33 3.62 2.65 -2.18
C HIS A 33 2.99 1.83 -3.30
N CYS A 34 3.79 1.15 -4.10
CA CYS A 34 3.36 0.50 -5.34
C CYS A 34 2.63 -0.85 -5.15
N GLY A 35 2.64 -1.40 -3.93
CA GLY A 35 1.86 -2.60 -3.57
C GLY A 35 2.71 -3.65 -2.89
N ASP A 36 2.12 -4.82 -2.67
CA ASP A 36 2.73 -5.97 -2.00
C ASP A 36 3.21 -5.61 -0.58
N ILE A 37 2.29 -5.02 0.18
CA ILE A 37 2.48 -4.64 1.58
C ILE A 37 2.26 -5.83 2.51
N ASP A 38 1.29 -6.69 2.15
CA ASP A 38 0.89 -7.94 2.80
C ASP A 38 0.25 -7.76 4.20
N SER A 39 0.85 -6.94 5.07
CA SER A 39 0.44 -6.80 6.48
C SER A 39 -0.20 -5.45 6.83
N PRO A 40 -1.34 -5.44 7.56
CA PRO A 40 -1.91 -4.23 8.17
C PRO A 40 -0.94 -3.50 9.09
N ALA A 41 -0.04 -4.22 9.76
CA ALA A 41 0.94 -3.61 10.66
C ALA A 41 1.90 -2.69 9.89
N THR A 42 2.36 -3.14 8.72
CA THR A 42 3.20 -2.35 7.81
C THR A 42 2.48 -1.11 7.31
N VAL A 43 1.20 -1.23 6.95
CA VAL A 43 0.38 -0.08 6.50
C VAL A 43 0.28 1.00 7.57
N ARG A 44 0.15 0.62 8.85
CA ARG A 44 0.03 1.57 9.97
C ARG A 44 1.30 2.40 10.21
N LEU A 45 2.45 2.00 9.67
CA LEU A 45 3.70 2.78 9.78
C LEU A 45 3.63 4.10 8.99
N PHE A 46 2.78 4.16 7.98
CA PHE A 46 2.64 5.31 7.08
C PHE A 46 1.71 6.41 7.62
N THR A 47 1.26 6.35 8.89
CA THR A 47 0.31 7.34 9.44
C THR A 47 0.88 8.75 9.58
N ASP A 48 2.19 8.89 9.62
CA ASP A 48 2.86 10.16 9.92
C ASP A 48 3.26 10.94 8.66
N VAL A 49 3.22 10.29 7.49
CA VAL A 49 3.59 10.88 6.20
C VAL A 49 2.46 10.64 5.21
N PRO A 50 1.97 11.67 4.48
CA PRO A 50 0.99 11.46 3.43
C PRO A 50 1.43 10.35 2.49
N THR A 51 0.61 9.31 2.34
CA THR A 51 0.96 8.11 1.57
C THR A 51 -0.21 7.68 0.70
N HIS A 52 0.06 7.43 -0.57
CA HIS A 52 -0.87 6.77 -1.49
C HIS A 52 -0.43 5.33 -1.71
N PHE A 53 -1.40 4.43 -1.77
CA PHE A 53 -1.16 2.99 -1.94
C PHE A 53 -1.76 2.50 -3.25
N VAL A 54 -1.01 1.67 -3.95
CA VAL A 54 -1.50 0.77 -5.00
C VAL A 54 -1.59 -0.63 -4.40
N PHE A 55 -2.56 -1.41 -4.84
CA PHE A 55 -2.78 -2.77 -4.35
C PHE A 55 -2.01 -3.77 -5.20
N GLY A 56 -1.15 -4.56 -4.54
CA GLY A 56 -0.39 -5.64 -5.15
C GLY A 56 -1.17 -6.95 -5.19
N ASN A 57 -0.56 -8.00 -5.72
CA ASN A 57 -1.20 -9.31 -5.82
C ASN A 57 -1.16 -10.09 -4.49
N TRP A 58 -0.21 -9.78 -3.61
CA TRP A 58 -0.10 -10.37 -2.27
C TRP A 58 -0.91 -9.65 -1.20
N ASP A 59 -1.47 -8.49 -1.51
CA ASP A 59 -2.25 -7.75 -0.55
C ASP A 59 -3.60 -8.42 -0.26
N LEU A 60 -3.96 -8.48 1.01
CA LEU A 60 -5.20 -9.08 1.49
C LEU A 60 -6.23 -8.00 1.84
N ARG A 61 -7.47 -8.42 2.08
CA ARG A 61 -8.55 -7.49 2.49
C ARG A 61 -8.21 -6.73 3.78
N SER A 62 -7.46 -7.36 4.68
CA SER A 62 -7.00 -6.74 5.93
C SER A 62 -6.03 -5.57 5.67
N SER A 63 -5.09 -5.70 4.73
CA SER A 63 -4.18 -4.60 4.38
C SER A 63 -4.94 -3.50 3.64
N LEU A 64 -5.93 -3.84 2.81
CA LEU A 64 -6.83 -2.86 2.18
C LEU A 64 -7.59 -2.01 3.20
N GLU A 65 -8.21 -2.65 4.19
CA GLU A 65 -8.95 -1.95 5.25
C GLU A 65 -8.03 -1.02 6.06
N ALA A 66 -6.79 -1.46 6.32
CA ALA A 66 -5.78 -0.62 6.95
C ALA A 66 -5.40 0.59 6.07
N CYS A 67 -5.23 0.40 4.76
CA CYS A 67 -4.90 1.49 3.84
C CYS A 67 -6.01 2.53 3.83
N GLN A 68 -7.26 2.09 3.82
CA GLN A 68 -8.42 2.99 3.89
C GLN A 68 -8.45 3.79 5.21
N GLN A 69 -8.16 3.15 6.35
CA GLN A 69 -8.09 3.82 7.65
C GLN A 69 -6.99 4.89 7.67
N VAL A 70 -5.79 4.56 7.17
CA VAL A 70 -4.67 5.51 7.06
C VAL A 70 -5.04 6.68 6.15
N CYS A 71 -5.59 6.41 4.98
CA CYS A 71 -6.04 7.45 4.05
C CYS A 71 -7.13 8.35 4.67
N GLN A 72 -8.12 7.78 5.37
CA GLN A 72 -9.18 8.56 6.04
C GLN A 72 -8.63 9.48 7.12
N LYS A 73 -7.69 8.99 7.95
CA LYS A 73 -7.01 9.80 8.97
C LYS A 73 -6.27 10.99 8.36
N MET A 74 -5.75 10.82 7.14
CA MET A 74 -5.02 11.87 6.42
C MET A 74 -5.92 12.86 5.67
N LYS A 75 -7.21 12.56 5.42
CA LYS A 75 -8.15 13.49 4.74
C LYS A 75 -8.39 14.81 5.50
N GLY A 76 -8.05 14.90 6.79
CA GLY A 76 -8.04 16.16 7.55
C GLY A 76 -6.88 17.10 7.20
N ARG A 77 -5.85 16.61 6.47
CA ARG A 77 -4.72 17.39 5.95
C ARG A 77 -4.86 17.44 4.43
N ARG A 78 -5.39 18.56 3.90
CA ARG A 78 -5.66 18.82 2.46
C ARG A 78 -4.86 17.92 1.50
N GLN A 79 -5.55 16.99 0.84
CA GLN A 79 -5.20 16.54 -0.52
C GLN A 79 -6.49 16.27 -1.29
N THR A 80 -6.82 17.18 -2.20
CA THR A 80 -7.77 16.98 -3.28
C THR A 80 -7.00 16.60 -4.53
N LEU A 81 -7.27 15.41 -5.08
CA LEU A 81 -7.22 15.07 -6.50
C LEU A 81 -8.19 13.90 -6.70
N PRO A 82 -8.80 13.79 -7.89
CA PRO A 82 -10.18 13.36 -8.03
C PRO A 82 -10.37 11.89 -7.71
N ALA A 83 -11.61 11.56 -7.35
CA ALA A 83 -12.15 10.21 -7.45
C ALA A 83 -12.10 9.75 -8.93
N GLY A 84 -10.91 9.37 -9.40
CA GLY A 84 -10.76 8.40 -10.48
C GLY A 84 -11.28 7.05 -9.99
N PRO A 85 -11.75 6.18 -10.90
CA PRO A 85 -12.59 5.06 -10.51
C PRO A 85 -11.85 4.24 -9.48
N ALA A 86 -12.53 3.90 -8.39
CA ALA A 86 -12.14 2.75 -7.60
C ALA A 86 -11.86 1.62 -8.60
N LEU A 87 -10.60 1.22 -8.75
CA LEU A 87 -10.24 -0.01 -9.46
C LEU A 87 -10.60 -1.19 -8.55
N LEU A 88 -11.90 -1.28 -8.21
CA LEU A 88 -12.60 -2.54 -8.05
C LEU A 88 -12.83 -3.08 -9.47
N THR A 89 -11.84 -3.76 -10.04
CA THR A 89 -12.14 -4.72 -11.10
C THR A 89 -12.31 -6.09 -10.46
N THR A 90 -13.55 -6.35 -10.04
CA THR A 90 -14.06 -7.72 -9.95
C THR A 90 -13.96 -8.34 -11.34
N LYS A 91 -12.91 -9.12 -11.61
CA LYS A 91 -12.88 -10.20 -12.63
C LYS A 91 -11.55 -10.95 -12.49
N ALA A 92 -11.58 -12.06 -11.74
CA ALA A 92 -10.89 -13.33 -12.05
C ALA A 92 -10.85 -14.25 -10.82
N GLN A 93 -12.00 -14.70 -10.32
CA GLN A 93 -12.06 -16.08 -9.85
C GLN A 93 -11.99 -16.95 -11.10
N ARG A 94 -10.87 -17.68 -11.29
CA ARG A 94 -10.76 -19.04 -11.89
C ARG A 94 -9.38 -19.23 -12.56
N SER A 95 -8.53 -19.99 -11.90
CA SER A 95 -7.81 -21.19 -12.41
C SER A 95 -6.38 -21.29 -11.88
N HIS A 96 -6.24 -21.90 -10.70
CA HIS A 96 -5.01 -22.61 -10.34
C HIS A 96 -5.37 -23.89 -9.56
N LYS A 97 -6.23 -24.71 -10.18
CA LYS A 97 -6.50 -26.09 -9.73
C LYS A 97 -6.41 -27.13 -10.84
N GLU A 98 -5.76 -26.80 -11.95
CA GLU A 98 -5.67 -27.70 -13.11
C GLU A 98 -4.24 -27.82 -13.64
N THR A 99 -3.32 -28.27 -12.77
CA THR A 99 -1.98 -28.72 -13.19
C THR A 99 -1.45 -29.85 -12.30
N GLN A 100 -2.32 -30.75 -11.84
CA GLN A 100 -1.92 -32.01 -11.18
C GLN A 100 -2.77 -33.23 -11.62
N ARG A 101 -3.21 -33.28 -12.89
CA ARG A 101 -3.88 -34.46 -13.47
C ARG A 101 -3.38 -34.83 -14.87
N ARG A 102 -2.08 -34.64 -15.12
CA ARG A 102 -1.38 -35.24 -16.25
C ARG A 102 0.05 -35.62 -15.85
N ARG A 103 0.17 -36.62 -14.98
CA ARG A 103 1.22 -37.64 -14.97
C ARG A 103 0.63 -38.90 -14.34
#